data_AF-A0A1A1YGS8-F1
#
_entry.id   AF-A0A1A1YGS8-F1
#
_cell.length_a   1.000
_cell.length_b   1.000
_cell.length_c   1.000
_cell.angle_alpha   90.00
_cell.angle_beta   90.00
_cell.angle_gamma   90.00
#
_symmetry.space_group_name_H-M   'P 1'
#
loop_
_entity.id
_entity.type
_entity.pdbx_description
1 polymer ?
#
loop_
_entity_poly.entity_id
_entity_poly.type
_entity_poly.pdbx_seq_one_letter_code
_entity_poly.pdbx_strand_id
1 'polypeptide(L)'
;MFVFPEHHLFGSWDPWDPASTERHAEPLDSPLCRQVAGLAADLNVWVVPGSVLERDESGVIYNTMVVFSPAGELAASYRKVFPWRPVETCEPGAEFVTLPIGDVGTVGLTVCYDAWFPEVSRQLSWMGAELLLNVVLTPTADRAQEVVLAQANAIVNQVFVASVNSAAPRGQGRSLLVDPQGRILAAAVGAEPTVLAATIDLDEVRRTRETGTAGVTRPWSQFVDTDRPIDLPVYEGRITPQTWRPKA
;
A
#
# COMPACT_ATOMS: atom_id res chain seq x y z
N MET A 1 8.36 -0.14 12.50
CA MET A 1 6.96 0.01 12.06
C MET A 1 6.31 -1.36 12.12
N PHE A 2 5.14 -1.46 12.73
CA PHE A 2 4.31 -2.68 12.71
C PHE A 2 3.20 -2.52 11.69
N VAL A 3 3.00 -3.54 10.85
CA VAL A 3 2.02 -3.51 9.77
C VAL A 3 1.16 -4.75 9.84
N PHE A 4 -0.15 -4.54 9.79
CA PHE A 4 -1.16 -5.57 9.81
C PHE A 4 -1.95 -5.59 8.50
N PRO A 5 -2.58 -6.73 8.16
CA PRO A 5 -3.35 -6.87 6.92
C PRO A 5 -4.62 -6.01 6.86
N GLU A 6 -5.23 -5.92 5.68
CA GLU A 6 -6.52 -5.28 5.47
C GLU A 6 -7.60 -5.86 6.41
N HIS A 7 -8.47 -5.00 6.95
CA HIS A 7 -9.53 -5.36 7.90
C HIS A 7 -9.09 -6.16 9.15
N HIS A 8 -7.80 -6.10 9.54
CA HIS A 8 -7.27 -6.90 10.66
C HIS A 8 -8.02 -6.68 11.99
N LEU A 9 -8.50 -5.47 12.24
CA LEU A 9 -9.21 -5.13 13.49
C LEU A 9 -10.65 -5.68 13.57
N PHE A 10 -11.25 -6.11 12.45
CA PHE A 10 -12.67 -6.46 12.39
C PHE A 10 -12.90 -7.96 12.35
N GLY A 11 -12.72 -8.63 13.50
CA GLY A 11 -12.78 -10.10 13.63
C GLY A 11 -14.08 -10.77 13.13
N SER A 12 -15.23 -10.11 13.31
CA SER A 12 -16.56 -10.61 12.90
C SER A 12 -17.06 -10.07 11.57
N TRP A 13 -16.28 -9.23 10.88
CA TRP A 13 -16.72 -8.67 9.62
C TRP A 13 -16.72 -9.72 8.50
N ASP A 14 -17.89 -9.88 7.88
CA ASP A 14 -18.12 -10.70 6.69
C ASP A 14 -18.19 -9.80 5.43
N PRO A 15 -17.24 -9.90 4.48
CA PRO A 15 -17.28 -9.14 3.23
C PRO A 15 -18.47 -9.48 2.33
N TRP A 16 -19.11 -10.64 2.52
CA TRP A 16 -20.21 -11.11 1.69
C TRP A 16 -21.59 -10.66 2.20
N ASP A 17 -21.66 -10.05 3.38
CA ASP A 17 -22.87 -9.47 3.97
C ASP A 17 -22.79 -7.94 3.98
N PRO A 18 -23.52 -7.21 3.12
CA PRO A 18 -23.53 -5.75 3.12
C PRO A 18 -23.94 -5.14 4.47
N ALA A 19 -24.81 -5.82 5.24
CA ALA A 19 -25.19 -5.36 6.58
C ALA A 19 -24.05 -5.52 7.60
N SER A 20 -23.06 -6.38 7.33
CA SER A 20 -21.82 -6.45 8.10
C SER A 20 -20.99 -5.18 7.92
N THR A 21 -20.83 -4.68 6.69
CA THR A 21 -20.11 -3.42 6.42
C THR A 21 -20.73 -2.25 7.18
N GLU A 22 -22.06 -2.09 7.08
CA GLU A 22 -22.80 -1.02 7.77
C GLU A 22 -22.60 -1.04 9.30
N ARG A 23 -22.64 -2.24 9.90
CA ARG A 23 -22.49 -2.43 11.36
C ARG A 23 -21.10 -2.11 11.90
N HIS A 24 -20.06 -2.27 11.09
CA HIS A 24 -18.67 -2.11 11.51
C HIS A 24 -18.06 -0.76 11.09
N ALA A 25 -18.77 0.02 10.26
CA ALA A 25 -18.27 1.30 9.78
C ALA A 25 -18.36 2.39 10.86
N GLU A 26 -17.22 2.98 11.19
CA GLU A 26 -17.04 4.01 12.23
C GLU A 26 -16.24 5.20 11.68
N PRO A 27 -16.35 6.40 12.26
CA PRO A 27 -15.46 7.51 11.91
C PRO A 27 -14.01 7.22 12.33
N LEU A 28 -13.02 7.89 11.73
CA LEU A 28 -11.61 7.65 12.03
C LEU A 28 -11.17 8.09 13.44
N ASP A 29 -12.00 8.87 14.13
CA ASP A 29 -11.80 9.21 15.54
C ASP A 29 -12.53 8.24 16.48
N SER A 30 -12.88 7.03 16.03
CA SER A 30 -13.58 6.06 16.87
C SER A 30 -12.76 5.58 18.09
N PRO A 31 -13.41 4.99 19.12
CA PRO A 31 -12.69 4.39 20.25
C PRO A 31 -11.62 3.38 19.83
N LEU A 32 -11.88 2.61 18.76
CA LEU A 32 -10.92 1.65 18.21
C LEU A 32 -9.66 2.35 17.70
N CYS A 33 -9.81 3.38 16.86
CA CYS A 33 -8.68 4.15 16.34
C CYS A 33 -7.90 4.85 17.46
N ARG A 34 -8.59 5.42 18.46
CA ARG A 34 -7.93 6.01 19.64
C ARG A 34 -7.14 4.98 20.46
N GLN A 35 -7.64 3.75 20.60
CA GLN A 35 -6.93 2.69 21.30
C GLN A 35 -5.65 2.28 20.56
N VAL A 36 -5.70 2.14 19.23
CA VAL A 36 -4.51 1.83 18.43
C VAL A 36 -3.50 2.99 18.46
N ALA A 37 -3.98 4.23 18.39
CA ALA A 37 -3.16 5.42 18.55
C ALA A 37 -2.43 5.45 19.90
N GLY A 38 -3.14 5.13 20.99
CA GLY A 38 -2.54 4.98 22.32
C GLY A 38 -1.45 3.91 22.37
N LEU A 39 -1.67 2.75 21.75
CA LEU A 39 -0.65 1.69 21.66
C LEU A 39 0.58 2.15 20.87
N ALA A 40 0.40 2.92 19.80
CA ALA A 40 1.50 3.49 19.03
C ALA A 40 2.37 4.45 19.88
N ALA A 41 1.72 5.28 20.70
CA ALA A 41 2.38 6.18 21.64
C ALA A 41 3.10 5.44 22.77
N ASP A 42 2.40 4.50 23.44
CA ASP A 42 2.93 3.74 24.58
C ASP A 42 4.18 2.92 24.19
N LEU A 43 4.19 2.39 22.97
CA LEU A 43 5.30 1.60 22.43
C LEU A 43 6.34 2.44 21.67
N ASN A 44 6.05 3.73 21.41
CA ASN A 44 6.87 4.64 20.62
C ASN A 44 7.24 4.07 19.24
N VAL A 45 6.24 3.60 18.48
CA VAL A 45 6.42 2.98 17.16
C VAL A 45 5.35 3.42 16.18
N TRP A 46 5.71 3.41 14.89
CA TRP A 46 4.73 3.50 13.80
C TRP A 46 3.87 2.25 13.76
N VAL A 47 2.54 2.42 13.70
CA VAL A 47 1.57 1.32 13.62
C VAL A 47 0.64 1.52 12.44
N VAL A 48 0.56 0.52 11.59
CA VAL A 48 -0.39 0.41 10.49
C VAL A 48 -1.28 -0.80 10.80
N PRO A 49 -2.44 -0.63 11.45
CA PRO A 49 -3.29 -1.74 11.85
C PRO A 49 -4.07 -2.38 10.67
N GLY A 50 -3.67 -2.08 9.43
CA GLY A 50 -4.40 -2.44 8.24
C GLY A 50 -5.35 -1.34 7.79
N SER A 51 -6.54 -1.75 7.38
CA SER A 51 -7.63 -0.84 7.02
C SER A 51 -8.84 -0.99 7.93
N VAL A 52 -9.64 0.08 7.97
CA VAL A 52 -10.91 0.20 8.67
C VAL A 52 -12.04 0.53 7.72
N LEU A 53 -13.25 0.18 8.12
CA LEU A 53 -14.45 0.68 7.47
C LEU A 53 -14.71 2.09 8.00
N GLU A 54 -14.31 3.10 7.23
CA GLU A 54 -14.50 4.50 7.59
C GLU A 54 -15.90 4.93 7.18
N ARG A 55 -16.68 5.46 8.13
CA ARG A 55 -17.88 6.24 7.82
C ARG A 55 -17.55 7.72 7.93
N ASP A 56 -17.69 8.44 6.82
CA ASP A 56 -17.47 9.88 6.81
C ASP A 56 -18.68 10.67 7.34
N GLU A 57 -18.52 11.99 7.43
CA GLU A 57 -19.55 12.90 7.96
C GLU A 57 -20.85 12.90 7.14
N SER A 58 -20.78 12.51 5.85
CA SER A 58 -21.93 12.39 4.96
C SER A 58 -22.61 11.01 5.04
N GLY A 59 -22.03 10.09 5.81
CA GLY A 59 -22.52 8.73 6.01
C GLY A 59 -21.99 7.73 4.99
N VAL A 60 -21.10 8.14 4.08
CA VAL A 60 -20.50 7.27 3.06
C VAL A 60 -19.43 6.37 3.69
N ILE A 61 -19.39 5.12 3.25
CA ILE A 61 -18.46 4.11 3.78
C ILE A 61 -17.32 3.85 2.81
N TYR A 62 -16.10 3.92 3.32
CA TYR A 62 -14.85 3.66 2.61
C TYR A 62 -14.06 2.52 3.29
N ASN A 63 -13.24 1.83 2.50
CA ASN A 63 -12.18 0.97 3.02
C ASN A 63 -10.91 1.82 3.15
N THR A 64 -10.54 2.16 4.38
CA THR A 64 -9.52 3.18 4.67
C THR A 64 -8.37 2.60 5.45
N MET A 65 -7.18 2.58 4.84
CA MET A 65 -5.92 2.32 5.54
C MET A 65 -5.58 3.48 6.45
N VAL A 66 -5.19 3.20 7.69
CA VAL A 66 -4.78 4.22 8.67
C VAL A 66 -3.35 3.98 9.14
N VAL A 67 -2.63 5.06 9.40
CA VAL A 67 -1.23 5.02 9.87
C VAL A 67 -1.10 5.91 11.10
N PHE A 68 -0.66 5.32 12.21
CA PHE A 68 -0.43 6.03 13.46
C PHE A 68 1.05 6.25 13.71
N SER A 69 1.41 7.47 14.10
CA SER A 69 2.78 7.85 14.44
C SER A 69 3.18 7.36 15.83
N PRO A 70 4.49 7.34 16.16
CA PRO A 70 4.99 7.11 17.51
C PRO A 70 4.48 8.11 18.56
N ALA A 71 3.92 9.26 18.14
CA ALA A 71 3.30 10.22 19.04
C ALA A 71 1.83 9.88 19.36
N GLY A 72 1.27 8.83 18.76
CA GLY A 72 -0.14 8.48 18.89
C GLY A 72 -1.08 9.37 18.06
N GLU A 73 -0.59 9.94 16.97
CA GLU A 73 -1.38 10.75 16.05
C GLU A 73 -1.75 9.94 14.80
N LEU A 74 -2.92 10.19 14.23
CA LEU A 74 -3.27 9.69 12.90
C LEU A 74 -2.45 10.47 11.86
N ALA A 75 -1.32 9.88 11.44
CA ALA A 75 -0.36 10.52 10.56
C ALA A 75 -0.80 10.53 9.10
N ALA A 76 -1.53 9.50 8.68
CA ALA A 76 -2.14 9.42 7.36
C ALA A 76 -3.35 8.49 7.36
N SER A 77 -4.27 8.75 6.43
CA SER A 77 -5.36 7.86 6.05
C SER A 77 -5.43 7.77 4.53
N TYR A 78 -5.69 6.59 3.99
CA TYR A 78 -5.83 6.35 2.56
C TYR A 78 -7.09 5.53 2.28
N ARG A 79 -8.05 6.13 1.58
CA ARG A 79 -9.25 5.46 1.08
C ARG A 79 -8.89 4.67 -0.17
N LYS A 80 -9.11 3.35 -0.15
CA LYS A 80 -8.86 2.42 -1.27
C LYS A 80 -9.48 2.95 -2.56
N VAL A 81 -8.67 3.13 -3.59
CA VAL A 81 -9.11 3.75 -4.85
C VAL A 81 -9.85 2.74 -5.72
N PHE A 82 -9.44 1.46 -5.68
CA PHE A 82 -10.09 0.39 -6.40
C PHE A 82 -10.72 -0.64 -5.44
N PRO A 83 -11.97 -0.44 -5.00
CA PRO A 83 -12.71 -1.47 -4.29
C PRO A 83 -12.82 -2.77 -5.11
N TRP A 84 -12.72 -3.92 -4.46
CA TRP A 84 -12.84 -5.23 -5.10
C TRP A 84 -14.30 -5.58 -5.40
N ARG A 85 -14.86 -4.91 -6.42
CA ARG A 85 -16.25 -5.09 -6.84
C ARG A 85 -16.43 -6.43 -7.57
N PRO A 86 -17.60 -7.08 -7.44
CA PRO A 86 -18.81 -6.60 -6.74
C PRO A 86 -18.86 -6.94 -5.24
N VAL A 87 -17.81 -7.55 -4.66
CA VAL A 87 -17.80 -8.02 -3.27
C VAL A 87 -17.74 -6.85 -2.29
N GLU A 88 -16.80 -5.93 -2.50
CA GLU A 88 -16.72 -4.71 -1.69
C GLU A 88 -17.75 -3.69 -2.16
N THR A 89 -18.62 -3.28 -1.23
CA THR A 89 -19.67 -2.28 -1.46
C THR A 89 -19.28 -0.87 -1.02
N CYS A 90 -18.03 -0.67 -0.59
CA CYS A 90 -17.52 0.64 -0.19
C CYS A 90 -17.39 1.57 -1.42
N GLU A 91 -17.52 2.87 -1.20
CA GLU A 91 -17.20 3.86 -2.22
C GLU A 91 -15.68 3.94 -2.44
N PRO A 92 -15.22 4.25 -3.66
CA PRO A 92 -13.81 4.40 -3.95
C PRO A 92 -13.27 5.71 -3.38
N GLY A 93 -12.02 5.69 -2.93
CA GLY A 93 -11.22 6.89 -2.74
C GLY A 93 -10.83 7.55 -4.07
N ALA A 94 -10.30 8.76 -3.99
CA ALA A 94 -9.92 9.56 -5.16
C ALA A 94 -8.47 10.08 -5.13
N GLU A 95 -7.73 9.81 -4.06
CA GLU A 95 -6.41 10.41 -3.82
C GLU A 95 -5.35 9.34 -3.56
N PHE A 96 -4.14 9.58 -4.07
CA PHE A 96 -2.96 8.78 -3.73
C PHE A 96 -2.24 9.42 -2.56
N VAL A 97 -1.77 8.62 -1.60
CA VAL A 97 -1.19 9.12 -0.35
C VAL A 97 0.22 8.60 -0.17
N THR A 98 1.16 9.53 0.01
CA THR A 98 2.51 9.27 0.49
C THR A 98 2.70 9.92 1.87
N LEU A 99 3.48 9.27 2.72
CA LEU A 99 3.74 9.69 4.10
C LEU A 99 5.24 9.61 4.39
N PRO A 100 5.89 10.73 4.75
CA PRO A 100 7.24 10.71 5.31
C PRO A 100 7.24 10.01 6.68
N ILE A 101 8.17 9.08 6.89
CA ILE A 101 8.36 8.34 8.14
C ILE A 101 9.58 8.92 8.85
N GLY A 102 9.38 10.07 9.52
CA GLY A 102 10.48 10.86 10.07
C GLY A 102 11.52 11.22 9.00
N ASP A 103 12.80 11.16 9.34
CA ASP A 103 13.92 11.40 8.41
C ASP A 103 14.39 10.11 7.70
N VAL A 104 13.63 9.01 7.78
CA VAL A 104 14.05 7.70 7.25
C VAL A 104 13.74 7.55 5.77
N GLY A 105 12.58 8.04 5.33
CA GLY A 105 12.13 7.95 3.93
C GLY A 105 10.61 8.06 3.79
N THR A 106 10.11 7.82 2.58
CA THR A 106 8.69 8.02 2.24
C THR A 106 7.97 6.72 1.92
N VAL A 107 6.80 6.50 2.52
CA VAL A 107 5.94 5.34 2.28
C VAL A 107 4.73 5.72 1.44
N GLY A 108 4.42 4.94 0.41
CA GLY A 108 3.18 5.01 -0.35
C GLY A 108 2.16 3.98 0.15
N LEU A 109 0.90 4.37 0.27
CA LEU A 109 -0.16 3.54 0.84
C LEU A 109 -1.03 2.92 -0.27
N THR A 110 -1.24 1.59 -0.23
CA THR A 110 -2.17 0.88 -1.12
C THR A 110 -2.95 -0.18 -0.36
N VAL A 111 -4.15 -0.50 -0.83
CA VAL A 111 -4.97 -1.55 -0.21
C VAL A 111 -5.34 -2.63 -1.23
N CYS A 112 -4.90 -3.85 -0.96
CA CYS A 112 -5.29 -5.08 -1.62
C CYS A 112 -5.38 -4.98 -3.15
N TYR A 113 -6.60 -4.80 -3.67
CA TYR A 113 -6.92 -4.81 -5.09
C TYR A 113 -6.24 -3.66 -5.87
N ASP A 114 -5.87 -2.57 -5.20
CA ASP A 114 -5.07 -1.49 -5.80
C ASP A 114 -3.77 -2.01 -6.45
N ALA A 115 -3.19 -3.09 -5.94
CA ALA A 115 -1.95 -3.67 -6.47
C ALA A 115 -2.07 -4.23 -7.90
N TRP A 116 -3.29 -4.47 -8.37
CA TRP A 116 -3.57 -4.89 -9.74
C TRP A 116 -3.49 -3.75 -10.76
N PHE A 117 -3.52 -2.50 -10.28
CA PHE A 117 -3.49 -1.30 -11.10
C PHE A 117 -2.09 -0.69 -11.08
N PRO A 118 -1.26 -0.92 -12.12
CA PRO A 118 0.12 -0.42 -12.15
C PRO A 118 0.20 1.11 -12.03
N GLU A 119 -0.88 1.82 -12.38
CA GLU A 119 -1.04 3.27 -12.21
C GLU A 119 -0.90 3.69 -10.75
N VAL A 120 -1.44 2.90 -9.81
CA VAL A 120 -1.34 3.20 -8.37
C VAL A 120 0.12 3.16 -7.93
N SER A 121 0.82 2.06 -8.24
CA SER A 121 2.22 1.89 -7.86
C SER A 121 3.12 2.91 -8.57
N ARG A 122 2.85 3.20 -9.85
CA ARG A 122 3.57 4.21 -10.63
C ARG A 122 3.39 5.60 -10.03
N GLN A 123 2.16 5.98 -9.70
CA GLN A 123 1.84 7.30 -9.18
C GLN A 123 2.44 7.52 -7.80
N LEU A 124 2.31 6.55 -6.88
CA LEU A 124 2.92 6.65 -5.54
C LEU A 124 4.44 6.76 -5.61
N SER A 125 5.07 5.94 -6.46
CA SER A 125 6.53 6.00 -6.66
C SER A 125 6.97 7.32 -7.28
N TRP A 126 6.16 7.87 -8.21
CA TRP A 126 6.37 9.19 -8.78
C TRP A 126 6.17 10.30 -7.75
N MET A 127 5.28 10.12 -6.78
CA MET A 127 5.08 11.04 -5.65
C MET A 127 6.20 10.97 -4.60
N GLY A 128 7.23 10.15 -4.82
CA GLY A 128 8.41 10.05 -3.96
C GLY A 128 8.40 8.83 -3.03
N ALA A 129 7.42 7.92 -3.13
CA ALA A 129 7.45 6.70 -2.32
C ALA A 129 8.69 5.84 -2.63
N GLU A 130 9.34 5.38 -1.55
CA GLU A 130 10.49 4.49 -1.56
C GLU A 130 10.09 3.07 -1.11
N LEU A 131 9.03 2.97 -0.31
CA LEU A 131 8.35 1.74 0.07
C LEU A 131 6.86 1.85 -0.26
N LEU A 132 6.32 0.92 -1.03
CA LEU A 132 4.88 0.73 -1.17
C LEU A 132 4.40 -0.26 -0.12
N LEU A 133 3.49 0.19 0.75
CA LEU A 133 2.87 -0.62 1.78
C LEU A 133 1.48 -1.05 1.34
N ASN A 134 1.37 -2.32 0.93
CA ASN A 134 0.14 -2.92 0.47
C ASN A 134 -0.46 -3.83 1.55
N VAL A 135 -1.54 -3.40 2.20
CA VAL A 135 -2.28 -4.23 3.18
C VAL A 135 -3.40 -4.99 2.47
N VAL A 136 -3.51 -6.30 2.71
CA VAL A 136 -4.27 -7.21 1.83
C VAL A 136 -5.17 -8.15 2.62
N LEU A 137 -6.36 -8.43 2.10
CA LEU A 137 -7.22 -9.55 2.48
C LEU A 137 -7.65 -10.32 1.22
N THR A 138 -6.80 -11.25 0.81
CA THR A 138 -7.07 -12.14 -0.33
C THR A 138 -7.26 -13.57 0.19
N PRO A 139 -8.52 -14.04 0.33
CA PRO A 139 -8.86 -15.44 0.64
C PRO A 139 -8.80 -16.36 -0.58
N THR A 140 -8.67 -15.80 -1.79
CA THR A 140 -8.83 -16.50 -3.06
C THR A 140 -7.51 -16.98 -3.65
N ALA A 141 -7.60 -17.86 -4.66
CA ALA A 141 -6.44 -18.52 -5.27
C ALA A 141 -5.50 -17.57 -6.04
N ASP A 142 -5.99 -16.38 -6.40
CA ASP A 142 -5.26 -15.32 -7.09
C ASP A 142 -4.19 -14.62 -6.22
N ARG A 143 -4.10 -14.96 -4.91
CA ARG A 143 -2.96 -14.56 -4.08
C ARG A 143 -1.61 -14.97 -4.69
N ALA A 144 -1.56 -16.03 -5.50
CA ALA A 144 -0.34 -16.42 -6.21
C ALA A 144 0.11 -15.37 -7.23
N GLN A 145 -0.83 -14.73 -7.91
CA GLN A 145 -0.60 -13.68 -8.89
C GLN A 145 -0.21 -12.38 -8.17
N GLU A 146 -0.84 -12.04 -7.05
CA GLU A 146 -0.47 -10.86 -6.26
C GLU A 146 0.97 -10.89 -5.75
N VAL A 147 1.51 -12.08 -5.42
CA VAL A 147 2.92 -12.25 -5.09
C VAL A 147 3.82 -11.86 -6.26
N VAL A 148 3.45 -12.24 -7.49
CA VAL A 148 4.15 -11.82 -8.70
C VAL A 148 4.02 -10.33 -8.94
N LEU A 149 2.82 -9.76 -8.73
CA LEU A 149 2.57 -8.33 -8.86
C LEU A 149 3.41 -7.51 -7.87
N ALA A 150 3.59 -7.98 -6.62
CA ALA A 150 4.47 -7.31 -5.66
C ALA A 150 5.92 -7.22 -6.18
N GLN A 151 6.44 -8.29 -6.77
CA GLN A 151 7.77 -8.26 -7.39
C GLN A 151 7.82 -7.40 -8.65
N ALA A 152 6.81 -7.50 -9.52
CA ALA A 152 6.73 -6.69 -10.73
C ALA A 152 6.65 -5.19 -10.42
N ASN A 153 5.82 -4.80 -9.45
CA ASN A 153 5.67 -3.41 -9.02
C ASN A 153 6.95 -2.87 -8.37
N ALA A 154 7.68 -3.70 -7.63
CA ALA A 154 9.00 -3.34 -7.08
C ALA A 154 10.01 -3.06 -8.20
N ILE A 155 10.10 -3.96 -9.20
CA ILE A 155 11.02 -3.84 -10.34
C ILE A 155 10.69 -2.64 -11.22
N VAL A 156 9.43 -2.53 -11.66
CA VAL A 156 8.98 -1.54 -12.66
C VAL A 156 9.09 -0.11 -12.12
N ASN A 157 8.95 0.06 -10.80
CA ASN A 157 9.02 1.35 -10.13
C ASN A 157 10.32 1.58 -9.35
N GLN A 158 11.18 0.56 -9.25
CA GLN A 158 12.44 0.60 -8.52
C GLN A 158 12.25 1.10 -7.08
N VAL A 159 11.35 0.43 -6.35
CA VAL A 159 10.95 0.72 -4.96
C VAL A 159 10.85 -0.57 -4.16
N PHE A 160 10.87 -0.48 -2.83
CA PHE A 160 10.47 -1.60 -1.99
C PHE A 160 8.96 -1.81 -2.08
N VAL A 161 8.52 -3.06 -1.96
CA VAL A 161 7.10 -3.41 -1.83
C VAL A 161 6.92 -4.38 -0.67
N ALA A 162 6.12 -3.98 0.32
CA ALA A 162 5.65 -4.87 1.38
C ALA A 162 4.17 -5.19 1.12
N SER A 163 3.87 -6.45 0.77
CA SER A 163 2.49 -6.92 0.63
C SER A 163 2.15 -7.82 1.81
N VAL A 164 1.25 -7.36 2.67
CA VAL A 164 0.90 -7.97 3.95
C VAL A 164 -0.53 -8.50 3.90
N ASN A 165 -0.69 -9.81 3.74
CA ASN A 165 -1.98 -10.45 3.62
C ASN A 165 -2.40 -11.16 4.91
N SER A 166 -3.72 -11.25 5.13
CA SER A 166 -4.30 -12.00 6.24
C SER A 166 -3.95 -13.48 6.15
N ALA A 167 -3.64 -14.07 7.31
CA ALA A 167 -3.49 -15.50 7.47
C ALA A 167 -4.85 -16.23 7.39
N ALA A 168 -4.81 -17.55 7.24
CA ALA A 168 -5.96 -18.41 7.34
C ALA A 168 -6.63 -18.27 8.73
N PRO A 169 -7.97 -18.43 8.81
CA PRO A 169 -8.87 -18.78 7.72
C PRO A 169 -9.34 -17.59 6.87
N ARG A 170 -8.94 -16.35 7.19
CA ARG A 170 -9.48 -15.14 6.53
C ARG A 170 -8.80 -14.82 5.22
N GLY A 171 -7.51 -15.09 5.11
CA GLY A 171 -6.74 -14.91 3.88
C GLY A 171 -5.81 -16.09 3.63
N GLN A 172 -5.08 -16.02 2.53
CA GLN A 172 -4.15 -17.06 2.09
C GLN A 172 -2.71 -16.84 2.55
N GLY A 173 -2.47 -15.89 3.46
CA GLY A 173 -1.15 -15.47 3.92
C GLY A 173 -0.23 -15.10 2.76
N ARG A 174 0.98 -15.67 2.73
CA ARG A 174 1.99 -15.36 1.72
C ARG A 174 2.37 -13.88 1.67
N SER A 175 2.44 -13.25 2.84
CA SER A 175 3.00 -11.91 2.99
C SER A 175 4.47 -11.92 2.56
N LEU A 176 4.94 -10.83 1.95
CA LEU A 176 6.31 -10.71 1.46
C LEU A 176 6.80 -9.27 1.44
N LEU A 177 8.12 -9.14 1.51
CA LEU A 177 8.86 -7.91 1.31
C LEU A 177 9.81 -8.10 0.13
N VAL A 178 9.73 -7.20 -0.84
CA VAL A 178 10.54 -7.21 -2.06
C VAL A 178 11.35 -5.92 -2.14
N ASP A 179 12.60 -6.04 -2.58
CA ASP A 179 13.48 -4.89 -2.80
C ASP A 179 13.32 -4.25 -4.21
N PRO A 180 13.95 -3.08 -4.46
CA PRO A 180 13.90 -2.41 -5.76
C PRO A 180 14.45 -3.22 -6.96
N GLN A 181 15.21 -4.28 -6.70
CA GLN A 181 15.75 -5.19 -7.71
C GLN A 181 14.78 -6.36 -8.00
N GLY A 182 13.68 -6.49 -7.27
CA GLY A 182 12.71 -7.58 -7.38
C GLY A 182 13.05 -8.82 -6.55
N ARG A 183 14.06 -8.74 -5.68
CA ARG A 183 14.46 -9.84 -4.79
C ARG A 183 13.54 -9.89 -3.58
N ILE A 184 13.05 -11.07 -3.24
CA ILE A 184 12.27 -11.31 -2.03
C ILE A 184 13.23 -11.33 -0.84
N LEU A 185 13.09 -10.38 0.09
CA LEU A 185 13.90 -10.26 1.29
C LEU A 185 13.32 -11.07 2.46
N ALA A 186 11.99 -11.14 2.54
CA ALA A 186 11.28 -11.93 3.53
C ALA A 186 9.94 -12.40 2.92
N ALA A 187 9.52 -13.62 3.25
CA ALA A 187 8.23 -14.15 2.82
C ALA A 187 7.69 -15.20 3.79
N ALA A 188 6.37 -15.18 3.99
CA ALA A 188 5.64 -16.32 4.53
C ALA A 188 5.34 -17.31 3.38
N VAL A 189 5.62 -18.60 3.57
CA VAL A 189 5.45 -19.60 2.50
C VAL A 189 4.00 -20.10 2.42
N GLY A 190 3.27 -20.09 3.54
CA GLY A 190 1.91 -20.62 3.66
C GLY A 190 0.90 -19.59 4.14
N ALA A 191 -0.27 -20.09 4.52
CA ALA A 191 -1.38 -19.31 5.05
C ALA A 191 -1.38 -19.20 6.59
N GLU A 192 -0.44 -19.84 7.30
CA GLU A 192 -0.41 -19.82 8.76
C GLU A 192 -0.07 -18.43 9.33
N PRO A 193 -0.60 -18.07 10.51
CA PRO A 193 -0.22 -16.86 11.21
C PRO A 193 1.30 -16.75 11.35
N THR A 194 1.88 -15.70 10.77
CA THR A 194 3.34 -15.52 10.67
C THR A 194 3.69 -14.06 10.89
N VAL A 195 4.70 -13.80 11.73
CA VAL A 195 5.34 -12.49 11.86
C VAL A 195 6.62 -12.49 11.03
N LEU A 196 6.73 -11.55 10.11
CA LEU A 196 7.96 -11.30 9.36
C LEU A 196 8.64 -10.05 9.93
N ALA A 197 9.95 -10.13 10.15
CA ALA A 197 10.77 -9.00 10.55
C ALA A 197 11.93 -8.83 9.56
N ALA A 198 12.13 -7.61 9.10
CA ALA A 198 13.22 -7.25 8.20
C ALA A 198 13.70 -5.83 8.49
N THR A 199 14.99 -5.60 8.27
CA THR A 199 15.58 -4.25 8.23
C THR A 199 15.90 -3.94 6.77
N ILE A 200 15.46 -2.79 6.28
CA ILE A 200 15.71 -2.34 4.92
C ILE A 200 16.48 -1.02 4.94
N ASP A 201 17.30 -0.82 3.91
CA ASP A 201 17.98 0.44 3.63
C ASP A 201 17.28 1.11 2.44
N LEU A 202 16.59 2.22 2.70
CA LEU A 202 15.84 2.94 1.65
C LEU A 202 16.75 3.64 0.64
N ASP A 203 18.04 3.87 0.96
CA ASP A 203 19.00 4.38 -0.02
C ASP A 203 19.17 3.42 -1.22
N GLU A 204 18.77 2.14 -1.10
CA GLU A 204 18.76 1.20 -2.22
C GLU A 204 17.83 1.63 -3.36
N VAL A 205 16.78 2.39 -3.06
CA VAL A 205 15.91 3.00 -4.09
C VAL A 205 16.71 3.98 -4.93
N ARG A 206 17.44 4.89 -4.29
CA ARG A 206 18.29 5.86 -4.97
C ARG A 206 19.37 5.15 -5.79
N ARG A 207 20.10 4.22 -5.19
CA ARG A 207 21.14 3.43 -5.87
C ARG A 207 20.60 2.72 -7.10
N THR A 208 19.45 2.05 -6.98
CA THR A 208 18.82 1.31 -8.09
C THR A 208 18.35 2.24 -9.21
N ARG A 209 17.84 3.45 -8.90
CA ARG A 209 17.45 4.44 -9.91
C ARG A 209 18.66 5.05 -10.63
N GLU A 210 19.78 5.21 -9.93
CA GLU A 210 21.05 5.71 -10.49
C GLU A 210 21.76 4.67 -11.36
N THR A 211 21.89 3.43 -10.91
CA THR A 211 22.63 2.38 -11.63
C THR A 211 21.76 1.55 -12.55
N GLY A 212 20.45 1.53 -12.30
CA GLY A 212 19.49 0.67 -12.98
C GLY A 212 19.31 -0.69 -12.30
N THR A 213 18.16 -1.30 -12.57
CA THR A 213 17.87 -2.67 -12.18
C THR A 213 18.85 -3.61 -12.87
N ALA A 214 19.49 -4.48 -12.09
CA ALA A 214 20.62 -5.33 -12.53
C ALA A 214 21.77 -4.53 -13.20
N GLY A 215 21.92 -3.24 -12.90
CA GLY A 215 22.93 -2.37 -13.49
C GLY A 215 22.65 -1.94 -14.94
N VAL A 216 21.41 -2.13 -15.43
CA VAL A 216 21.06 -1.89 -16.84
C VAL A 216 19.81 -1.02 -16.98
N THR A 217 18.68 -1.43 -16.40
CA THR A 217 17.37 -0.84 -16.72
C THR A 217 17.05 0.37 -15.84
N ARG A 218 16.88 1.56 -16.43
CA ARG A 218 16.67 2.84 -15.72
C ARG A 218 15.40 3.57 -16.17
N PRO A 219 14.19 3.08 -15.81
CA PRO A 219 12.93 3.61 -16.31
C PRO A 219 12.75 5.11 -15.99
N TRP A 220 13.13 5.56 -14.79
CA TRP A 220 12.94 6.96 -14.37
C TRP A 220 13.88 7.97 -15.07
N SER A 221 14.92 7.50 -15.74
CA SER A 221 15.85 8.33 -16.52
C SER A 221 15.61 8.26 -18.02
N GLN A 222 14.51 7.62 -18.45
CA GLN A 222 14.22 7.36 -19.87
C GLN A 222 14.00 8.62 -20.70
N PHE A 223 13.29 9.62 -20.16
CA PHE A 223 12.96 10.85 -20.88
C PHE A 223 14.00 11.95 -20.64
N VAL A 224 14.36 12.64 -21.73
CA VAL A 224 15.13 13.89 -21.70
C VAL A 224 14.24 15.06 -22.13
N ASP A 225 14.62 16.28 -21.76
CA ASP A 225 13.74 17.47 -21.88
C ASP A 225 13.34 17.81 -23.33
N THR A 226 14.07 17.28 -24.31
CA THR A 226 13.80 17.46 -25.75
C THR A 226 12.86 16.42 -26.35
N ASP A 227 12.50 15.37 -25.60
CA ASP A 227 11.61 14.33 -26.11
C ASP A 227 10.19 14.86 -26.30
N ARG A 228 9.51 14.31 -27.30
CA ARG A 228 8.10 14.61 -27.53
C ARG A 228 7.23 13.94 -26.46
N PRO A 229 6.16 14.60 -25.99
CA PRO A 229 5.17 13.94 -25.16
C PRO A 229 4.61 12.67 -25.79
N ILE A 230 4.28 11.68 -24.95
CA ILE A 230 3.55 10.47 -25.35
C ILE A 230 2.11 10.62 -24.89
N ASP A 231 1.16 10.60 -25.82
CA ASP A 231 -0.26 10.60 -25.48
C ASP A 231 -0.68 9.22 -24.93
N LEU A 232 -1.46 9.23 -23.85
CA LEU A 232 -2.01 8.05 -23.20
C LEU A 232 -3.53 8.07 -23.33
N PRO A 233 -4.09 7.63 -24.48
CA PRO A 233 -5.51 7.79 -24.79
C PRO A 233 -6.42 7.06 -23.80
N VAL A 234 -5.96 5.96 -23.19
CA VAL A 234 -6.73 5.22 -22.18
C VAL A 234 -6.99 6.03 -20.91
N TYR A 235 -6.16 7.05 -20.62
CA TYR A 235 -6.33 7.95 -19.47
C TYR A 235 -6.66 9.39 -19.89
N GLU A 236 -6.97 9.61 -21.17
CA GLU A 236 -7.18 10.96 -21.74
C GLU A 236 -6.04 11.94 -21.40
N GLY A 237 -4.82 11.43 -21.24
CA GLY A 237 -3.68 12.14 -20.69
C GLY A 237 -2.41 12.05 -21.55
N ARG A 238 -1.27 12.46 -20.98
CA ARG A 238 0.05 12.36 -21.62
C ARG A 238 1.20 12.28 -20.63
N ILE A 239 2.29 11.65 -21.06
CA ILE A 239 3.60 11.68 -20.38
C ILE A 239 4.44 12.76 -21.03
N THR A 240 5.03 13.66 -20.24
CA THR A 240 6.03 14.62 -20.72
C THR A 240 7.34 14.44 -19.93
N PRO A 241 8.50 14.86 -20.48
CA PRO A 241 9.75 14.81 -19.74
C PRO A 241 9.70 15.51 -18.37
N GLN A 242 8.95 16.61 -18.28
CA GLN A 242 8.81 17.41 -17.07
C GLN A 242 7.98 16.70 -15.98
N THR A 243 7.04 15.85 -16.38
CA THR A 243 6.17 15.11 -15.45
C THR A 243 6.59 13.65 -15.26
N TRP A 244 7.65 13.18 -15.93
CA TRP A 244 8.11 11.79 -15.80
C TRP A 244 8.95 11.53 -14.55
N ARG A 245 9.75 12.50 -14.14
CA ARG A 245 10.71 12.34 -13.03
C ARG A 245 9.97 12.33 -11.69
N PRO A 246 10.27 11.38 -10.78
CA PRO A 246 9.68 11.38 -9.44
C PRO A 246 9.92 12.70 -8.71
N LYS A 247 8.97 13.10 -7.87
CA LYS A 247 9.15 14.17 -6.89
C LYS A 247 10.28 13.79 -5.93
N ALA A 248 11.19 14.73 -5.73
CA ALA A 248 12.29 14.65 -4.77
C ALA A 248 11.83 15.05 -3.37
#